data_AF-A0A249P5S8-F1
#
_entry.id   AF-A0A249P5S8-F1
#
_cell.length_a   1.000
_cell.length_b   1.000
_cell.length_c   1.000
_cell.angle_alpha   90.00
_cell.angle_beta   90.00
_cell.angle_gamma   90.00
#
_symmetry.space_group_name_H-M   'P 1'
#
loop_
_entity.id
_entity.type
_entity.pdbx_description
1 polymer ?
#
loop_
_entity_poly.entity_id
_entity_poly.type
_entity_poly.pdbx_seq_one_letter_code
_entity_poly.pdbx_strand_id
1 'polypeptide(L)'
;MPKATSAGEAMAIVRQYVGQAVVRVGLTQFPVGVGVKNAADLQPDLVDACENLRKGTSMFAKVLRIVAKSYGNPESDDVIPQIFEDAVYAWKTGEFEGVSVLAPDPGGSVATEEVLRSDDRDSHTQDSASEWPEGNDSVGSAAMRIDLSRIGGT
;
A
#
# COMPACT_ATOMS: atom_id res chain seq x y z
N MET A 1 2.09 -10.64 25.78
CA MET A 1 1.79 -9.33 25.16
C MET A 1 0.44 -8.86 25.67
N PRO A 2 0.28 -7.58 26.06
CA PRO A 2 -1.02 -7.01 26.39
C PRO A 2 -1.97 -7.15 25.18
N LYS A 3 -3.24 -7.51 25.41
CA LYS A 3 -4.25 -7.64 24.35
C LYS A 3 -5.27 -6.52 24.49
N ALA A 4 -5.17 -5.53 23.61
CA ALA A 4 -6.16 -4.47 23.54
C ALA A 4 -7.51 -4.99 23.03
N THR A 5 -8.59 -4.45 23.60
CA THR A 5 -9.98 -4.72 23.21
C THR A 5 -10.64 -3.52 22.53
N SER A 6 -9.97 -2.36 22.55
CA SER A 6 -10.42 -1.13 21.90
C SER A 6 -9.25 -0.34 21.32
N ALA A 7 -9.53 0.57 20.39
CA ALA A 7 -8.53 1.49 19.81
C ALA A 7 -7.87 2.37 20.89
N GLY A 8 -8.65 2.85 21.86
CA GLY A 8 -8.13 3.66 22.97
C GLY A 8 -7.16 2.88 23.86
N GLU A 9 -7.51 1.64 24.20
CA GLU A 9 -6.63 0.75 24.97
C GLU A 9 -5.36 0.40 24.19
N ALA A 10 -5.48 0.15 22.88
CA ALA A 10 -4.32 -0.09 22.01
C ALA A 10 -3.37 1.11 22.00
N MET A 11 -3.90 2.33 21.86
CA MET A 11 -3.10 3.56 21.91
C MET A 11 -2.44 3.79 23.27
N ALA A 12 -3.12 3.45 24.37
CA ALA A 12 -2.53 3.53 25.70
C ALA A 12 -1.32 2.60 25.83
N ILE A 13 -1.45 1.35 25.38
CA ILE A 13 -0.34 0.38 25.34
C ILE A 13 0.81 0.90 24.45
N VAL A 14 0.51 1.37 23.25
CA VAL A 14 1.54 1.93 22.34
C VAL A 14 2.31 3.06 23.01
N ARG A 15 1.61 4.03 23.61
CA ARG A 15 2.25 5.17 24.31
C ARG A 15 3.10 4.75 25.50
N GLN A 16 2.76 3.66 26.16
CA GLN A 16 3.53 3.12 27.29
C GLN A 16 4.91 2.59 26.85
N TYR A 17 4.99 1.97 25.67
CA TYR A 17 6.21 1.25 25.22
C TYR A 17 7.03 2.02 24.17
N VAL A 18 6.46 3.04 23.53
CA VAL A 18 7.20 3.86 22.56
C VAL A 18 8.40 4.52 23.26
N GLY A 19 9.57 4.41 22.63
CA GLY A 19 10.86 4.88 23.16
C GLY A 19 11.57 3.87 24.09
N GLN A 20 10.89 2.82 24.55
CA GLN A 20 11.48 1.73 25.34
C GLN A 20 11.74 0.49 24.48
N ALA A 21 10.92 0.27 23.45
CA ALA A 21 11.02 -0.84 22.53
C ALA A 21 10.58 -0.42 21.12
N VAL A 22 10.87 -1.28 20.14
CA VAL A 22 10.30 -1.17 18.80
C VAL A 22 8.83 -1.57 18.87
N VAL A 23 7.94 -0.60 18.74
CA VAL A 23 6.48 -0.82 18.73
C VAL A 23 6.01 -0.78 17.29
N ARG A 24 5.34 -1.84 16.84
CA ARG A 24 4.71 -1.94 15.52
C ARG A 24 3.21 -2.08 15.67
N VAL A 25 2.46 -1.34 14.85
CA VAL A 25 1.00 -1.25 14.98
C VAL A 25 0.27 -1.59 13.69
N GLY A 26 -0.92 -2.16 13.85
CA GLY A 26 -1.87 -2.43 12.77
C GLY A 26 -1.43 -3.50 11.77
N LEU A 27 -2.17 -3.54 10.65
CA LEU A 27 -2.04 -4.57 9.61
C LEU A 27 -0.68 -4.51 8.91
N THR A 28 -0.15 -3.32 8.68
CA THR A 28 1.15 -3.15 8.00
C THR A 28 2.34 -3.33 8.92
N GLN A 29 2.11 -3.50 10.24
CA GLN A 29 3.16 -3.49 11.26
C GLN A 29 3.99 -2.18 11.21
N PHE A 30 3.29 -1.06 11.03
CA PHE A 30 3.89 0.28 10.93
C PHE A 30 4.72 0.58 12.19
N PRO A 31 6.02 0.90 12.04
CA PRO A 31 6.87 1.21 13.18
C PRO A 31 6.52 2.57 13.77
N VAL A 32 6.22 2.60 15.07
CA VAL A 32 5.82 3.80 15.81
C VAL A 32 7.03 4.40 16.51
N GLY A 33 7.07 5.73 16.62
CA GLY A 33 8.17 6.47 17.24
C GLY A 33 9.17 7.04 16.24
N VAL A 34 9.06 6.68 14.97
CA VAL A 34 9.79 7.34 13.88
C VAL A 34 9.32 8.78 13.74
N GLY A 35 10.24 9.74 13.91
CA GLY A 35 9.96 11.17 13.74
C GLY A 35 9.11 11.80 14.85
N VAL A 36 8.84 11.07 15.94
CA VAL A 36 8.02 11.53 17.06
C VAL A 36 8.90 11.78 18.28
N LYS A 37 8.77 12.95 18.92
CA LYS A 37 9.59 13.30 20.09
C LYS A 37 9.00 12.78 21.39
N ASN A 38 7.67 12.81 21.53
CA ASN A 38 6.97 12.37 22.73
C ASN A 38 5.83 11.41 22.39
N ALA A 39 5.54 10.47 23.30
CA ALA A 39 4.41 9.56 23.16
C ALA A 39 3.05 10.29 23.05
N ALA A 40 2.95 11.51 23.61
CA ALA A 40 1.75 12.34 23.52
C ALA A 40 1.44 12.82 22.09
N ASP A 41 2.46 12.92 21.23
CA ASP A 41 2.31 13.39 19.85
C ASP A 41 1.72 12.28 18.93
N LEU A 42 1.63 11.04 19.44
CA LEU A 42 1.08 9.90 18.71
C LEU A 42 -0.43 10.05 18.49
N GLN A 43 -0.78 10.08 17.21
CA GLN A 43 -2.16 10.20 16.76
C GLN A 43 -2.91 8.87 16.89
N PRO A 44 -4.21 8.91 17.28
CA PRO A 44 -5.02 7.70 17.45
C PRO A 44 -5.32 6.99 16.13
N ASP A 45 -5.14 7.66 14.99
CA ASP A 45 -5.30 7.09 13.66
C ASP A 45 -4.26 6.00 13.31
N LEU A 46 -3.21 5.83 14.13
CA LEU A 46 -2.21 4.77 13.96
C LEU A 46 -2.80 3.36 14.06
N VAL A 47 -3.91 3.22 14.79
CA VAL A 47 -4.65 1.95 14.96
C VAL A 47 -5.92 1.89 14.11
N ASP A 48 -6.24 2.95 13.35
CA ASP A 48 -7.25 2.87 12.29
C ASP A 48 -6.70 2.05 11.12
N ALA A 49 -7.50 1.11 10.60
CA ALA A 49 -7.02 0.18 9.59
C ALA A 49 -6.67 0.86 8.26
N CYS A 50 -7.49 1.82 7.81
CA CYS A 50 -7.30 2.52 6.54
C CYS A 50 -6.09 3.46 6.62
N GLU A 51 -5.95 4.21 7.72
CA GLU A 51 -4.80 5.07 7.93
C GLU A 51 -3.51 4.27 8.13
N ASN A 52 -3.57 3.12 8.82
CA ASN A 52 -2.43 2.22 8.95
C ASN A 52 -1.98 1.64 7.60
N LEU A 53 -2.92 1.29 6.73
CA LEU A 53 -2.63 0.88 5.35
C LEU A 53 -1.97 2.02 4.57
N ARG A 54 -2.53 3.23 4.60
CA ARG A 54 -1.99 4.39 3.87
C ARG A 54 -0.57 4.75 4.33
N LYS A 55 -0.36 4.89 5.64
CA LYS A 55 0.95 5.23 6.23
C LYS A 55 1.96 4.11 6.04
N GLY A 56 1.54 2.86 6.25
CA GLY A 56 2.36 1.67 6.08
C GLY A 56 2.87 1.50 4.66
N THR A 57 1.98 1.52 3.66
CA THR A 57 2.36 1.35 2.26
C THR A 57 3.24 2.50 1.77
N SER A 58 2.96 3.74 2.19
CA SER A 58 3.82 4.89 1.87
C SER A 58 5.25 4.71 2.40
N MET A 59 5.39 4.28 3.65
CA MET A 59 6.70 4.01 4.25
C MET A 59 7.38 2.78 3.62
N PHE A 60 6.63 1.73 3.30
CA PHE A 60 7.19 0.56 2.61
C PHE A 60 7.70 0.92 1.20
N ALA A 61 6.97 1.76 0.45
CA ALA A 61 7.43 2.25 -0.85
C ALA A 61 8.76 3.03 -0.75
N LYS A 62 8.97 3.76 0.35
CA LYS A 62 10.27 4.37 0.65
C LYS A 62 11.35 3.31 0.86
N VAL A 63 11.09 2.30 1.70
CA VAL A 63 12.05 1.22 1.95
C VAL A 63 12.41 0.50 0.63
N LEU A 64 11.41 0.18 -0.18
CA LEU A 64 11.60 -0.43 -1.49
C LEU A 64 12.50 0.42 -2.39
N ARG A 65 12.33 1.75 -2.41
CA ARG A 65 13.21 2.66 -3.17
C ARG A 65 14.65 2.67 -2.66
N ILE A 66 14.85 2.63 -1.33
CA ILE A 66 16.19 2.57 -0.74
C ILE A 66 16.89 1.29 -1.20
N VAL A 67 16.20 0.15 -1.11
CA VAL A 67 16.74 -1.14 -1.54
C VAL A 67 16.98 -1.14 -3.04
N ALA A 68 16.00 -0.77 -3.88
CA ALA A 68 16.18 -0.72 -5.33
C ALA A 68 17.38 0.16 -5.75
N LYS A 69 17.62 1.26 -5.04
CA LYS A 69 18.77 2.13 -5.29
C LYS A 69 20.12 1.46 -5.00
N SER A 70 20.22 0.61 -3.98
CA SER A 70 21.47 -0.14 -3.72
C SER A 70 21.78 -1.15 -4.83
N TYR A 71 20.73 -1.66 -5.48
CA TYR A 71 20.83 -2.50 -6.67
C TYR A 71 21.11 -1.73 -7.98
N GLY A 72 21.27 -0.40 -7.93
CA GLY A 72 21.50 0.43 -9.11
C GLY A 72 20.24 0.79 -9.91
N ASN A 73 19.05 0.65 -9.31
CA ASN A 73 17.75 0.91 -9.93
C ASN A 73 17.54 0.13 -11.26
N PRO A 74 17.63 -1.21 -11.22
CA PRO A 74 17.55 -2.04 -12.42
C PRO A 74 16.16 -1.97 -13.04
N GLU A 75 16.10 -1.98 -14.37
CA GLU A 75 14.85 -2.02 -15.16
C GLU A 75 14.47 -3.45 -15.58
N SER A 76 15.35 -4.43 -15.38
CA SER A 76 15.10 -5.82 -15.74
C SER A 76 14.19 -6.51 -14.71
N ASP A 77 13.13 -7.16 -15.20
CA ASP A 77 12.16 -7.87 -14.35
C ASP A 77 12.78 -9.04 -13.55
N ASP A 78 13.90 -9.60 -14.00
CA ASP A 78 14.57 -10.74 -13.35
C ASP A 78 15.09 -10.43 -11.93
N VAL A 79 15.36 -9.16 -11.64
CA VAL A 79 15.95 -8.71 -10.35
C VAL A 79 14.88 -8.18 -9.39
N ILE A 80 13.69 -7.83 -9.91
CA ILE A 80 12.59 -7.27 -9.12
C ILE A 80 12.16 -8.17 -7.95
N PRO A 81 12.03 -9.50 -8.12
CA PRO A 81 11.66 -10.37 -7.00
C PRO A 81 12.65 -10.29 -5.83
N GLN A 82 13.95 -10.28 -6.11
CA GLN A 82 14.97 -10.21 -5.05
C GLN A 82 14.94 -8.85 -4.33
N ILE A 83 14.78 -7.75 -5.08
CA ILE A 83 14.66 -6.41 -4.51
C ILE A 83 13.45 -6.32 -3.59
N PHE A 84 12.32 -6.91 -3.99
CA PHE A 84 11.11 -6.93 -3.17
C PHE A 84 11.31 -7.74 -1.88
N GLU A 85 11.89 -8.93 -1.96
CA GLU A 85 12.17 -9.76 -0.78
C GLU A 85 13.12 -9.06 0.21
N ASP A 86 14.17 -8.41 -0.31
CA ASP A 86 15.11 -7.63 0.51
C ASP A 86 14.42 -6.41 1.14
N ALA A 87 13.50 -5.76 0.43
CA ALA A 87 12.70 -4.67 0.97
C ALA A 87 11.74 -5.15 2.07
N VAL A 88 11.13 -6.35 1.92
CA VAL A 88 10.33 -6.98 2.98
C VAL A 88 11.19 -7.31 4.19
N TYR A 89 12.40 -7.84 3.98
CA TYR A 89 13.34 -8.10 5.06
C TYR A 89 13.71 -6.80 5.80
N ALA A 90 14.11 -5.77 5.05
CA ALA A 90 14.45 -4.45 5.58
C ALA A 90 13.28 -3.79 6.32
N TRP A 91 12.05 -3.94 5.83
CA TRP A 91 10.85 -3.47 6.52
C TRP A 91 10.67 -4.12 7.88
N LYS A 92 10.90 -5.44 7.97
CA LYS A 92 10.73 -6.22 9.20
C LYS A 92 11.82 -5.94 10.23
N THR A 93 13.08 -5.83 9.79
CA THR A 93 14.22 -5.56 10.68
C THR A 93 14.33 -4.08 11.03
N GLY A 94 13.91 -3.20 10.12
CA GLY A 94 14.13 -1.76 10.18
C GLY A 94 15.51 -1.31 9.70
N GLU A 95 16.29 -2.23 9.12
CA GLU A 95 17.66 -2.01 8.67
C GLU A 95 17.94 -2.68 7.33
N PHE A 96 18.79 -2.04 6.52
CA PHE A 96 19.31 -2.57 5.27
C PHE A 96 20.76 -2.13 5.12
N GLU A 97 21.68 -3.07 4.84
CA GLU A 97 23.13 -2.79 4.74
C GLU A 97 23.72 -2.02 5.94
N GLY A 98 23.18 -2.24 7.16
CA GLY A 98 23.59 -1.53 8.38
C GLY A 98 23.07 -0.09 8.49
N VAL A 99 22.19 0.34 7.58
CA VAL A 99 21.53 1.65 7.61
C VAL A 99 20.07 1.49 8.03
N SER A 100 19.61 2.34 8.95
CA SER A 100 18.20 2.39 9.32
C SER A 100 17.36 2.89 8.15
N VAL A 101 16.45 2.05 7.65
CA VAL A 101 15.50 2.42 6.59
C VAL A 101 14.24 3.09 7.13
N LEU A 102 14.08 3.10 8.46
CA LEU A 102 12.93 3.67 9.15
C LEU A 102 13.14 5.12 9.59
N ALA A 103 14.30 5.73 9.33
CA ALA A 103 14.51 7.16 9.61
C ALA A 103 13.61 8.06 8.74
N PRO A 104 13.39 9.35 9.08
CA PRO A 104 12.77 10.33 8.19
C PRO A 104 13.51 10.43 6.85
N ASP A 105 12.79 10.71 5.75
CA ASP A 105 13.37 10.77 4.40
C ASP A 105 13.99 12.14 4.10
N PRO A 106 15.25 12.26 3.65
CA PRO A 106 15.76 13.50 3.04
C PRO A 106 15.17 13.76 1.64
N GLY A 107 14.55 12.76 0.99
CA GLY A 107 14.07 12.80 -0.41
C GLY A 107 12.64 13.31 -0.66
N GLY A 108 11.87 13.65 0.39
CA GLY A 108 10.52 14.23 0.25
C GLY A 108 9.41 13.23 -0.12
N SER A 109 8.16 13.67 0.05
CA SER A 109 6.95 12.86 -0.19
C SER A 109 6.77 12.55 -1.68
N VAL A 110 6.58 11.29 -2.01
CA VAL A 110 6.22 10.85 -3.36
C VAL A 110 4.71 11.01 -3.49
N ALA A 111 4.27 11.81 -4.45
CA ALA A 111 2.89 11.75 -4.92
C ALA A 111 2.63 10.31 -5.34
N THR A 112 1.59 9.69 -4.79
CA THR A 112 1.03 8.48 -5.36
C THR A 112 0.60 8.83 -6.77
N GLU A 113 1.47 8.65 -7.75
CA GLU A 113 1.04 8.45 -9.11
C GLU A 113 0.16 7.22 -9.06
N GLU A 114 -1.16 7.47 -9.16
CA GLU A 114 -2.08 6.46 -9.65
C GLU A 114 -1.37 5.80 -10.83
N VAL A 115 -1.27 4.48 -10.79
CA VAL A 115 -0.91 3.69 -11.97
C VAL A 115 -2.00 4.01 -13.01
N LEU A 116 -1.78 5.08 -13.77
CA LEU A 116 -2.64 5.52 -14.83
C LEU A 116 -2.54 4.45 -15.90
N ARG A 117 -3.64 3.70 -16.01
CA ARG A 117 -4.20 3.11 -17.22
C ARG A 117 -3.27 3.27 -18.44
N SER A 118 -2.66 2.17 -18.85
CA SER A 118 -2.22 2.00 -20.23
C SER A 118 -3.47 1.85 -21.10
N ASP A 119 -4.00 2.98 -21.58
CA ASP A 119 -4.89 3.00 -22.74
C ASP A 119 -4.05 2.64 -23.97
N ASP A 120 -4.20 1.41 -24.44
CA ASP A 120 -3.89 1.07 -25.83
C ASP A 120 -4.93 1.77 -26.71
N ARG A 121 -4.51 2.91 -27.28
CA ARG A 121 -5.18 3.55 -28.39
C ARG A 121 -4.98 2.70 -29.64
N ASP A 122 -6.01 1.97 -30.04
CA ASP A 122 -6.17 1.59 -31.43
C ASP A 122 -7.36 2.34 -32.04
N SER A 123 -7.03 3.08 -33.10
CA SER A 123 -7.89 3.97 -33.85
C SER A 123 -8.83 3.20 -34.77
N HIS A 124 -10.14 3.44 -34.67
CA HIS A 124 -11.03 3.35 -35.83
C HIS A 124 -12.17 4.37 -35.75
N THR A 125 -12.00 5.40 -36.59
CA THR A 125 -12.94 6.18 -37.40
C THR A 125 -14.42 6.32 -36.98
N GLN A 126 -14.82 7.59 -36.88
CA GLN A 126 -16.16 8.17 -36.89
C GLN A 126 -17.19 7.45 -37.78
N ASP A 127 -18.40 7.22 -37.27
CA ASP A 127 -19.59 7.81 -37.90
C ASP A 127 -20.78 7.98 -36.92
N SER A 128 -21.36 9.17 -37.03
CA SER A 128 -22.68 9.71 -36.70
C SER A 128 -23.69 9.02 -35.75
N ALA A 129 -24.09 9.84 -34.76
CA ALA A 129 -25.45 10.10 -34.26
C ALA A 129 -26.32 8.94 -33.75
N SER A 130 -26.73 9.04 -32.46
CA SER A 130 -28.14 9.19 -32.07
C SER A 130 -28.31 9.22 -30.54
N GLU A 131 -28.88 10.32 -30.07
CA GLU A 131 -29.84 10.47 -28.96
C GLU A 131 -29.78 9.51 -27.76
N TRP A 132 -29.47 10.08 -26.58
CA TRP A 132 -29.84 9.51 -25.29
C TRP A 132 -31.31 9.82 -24.98
N PRO A 133 -32.13 8.84 -24.61
CA PRO A 133 -33.23 9.06 -23.69
C PRO A 133 -32.81 8.58 -22.29
N GLU A 134 -32.95 9.49 -21.33
CA GLU A 134 -32.93 9.19 -19.91
C GLU A 134 -34.02 8.15 -19.59
N GLY A 135 -33.62 7.07 -18.92
CA GLY A 135 -34.51 6.00 -18.45
C GLY A 135 -33.94 5.39 -17.19
N ASN A 136 -34.30 5.98 -16.05
CA ASN A 136 -34.12 5.42 -14.72
C ASN A 136 -34.75 4.03 -14.65
N ASP A 137 -33.99 2.96 -14.35
CA ASP A 137 -34.50 1.79 -13.62
C ASP A 137 -33.39 0.78 -13.21
N SER A 138 -33.15 0.72 -11.90
CA SER A 138 -32.60 -0.39 -11.09
C SER A 138 -31.22 -0.99 -11.44
N VAL A 139 -30.27 -0.80 -10.51
CA VAL A 139 -29.10 -1.67 -10.33
C VAL A 139 -29.60 -3.05 -9.90
N GLY A 140 -29.60 -4.03 -10.82
CA GLY A 140 -29.99 -5.41 -10.48
C GLY A 140 -30.30 -6.38 -11.62
N SER A 141 -30.21 -6.03 -12.90
CA SER A 141 -30.67 -6.89 -14.01
C SER A 141 -29.59 -7.41 -14.97
N ALA A 142 -28.31 -7.44 -14.57
CA ALA A 142 -27.27 -8.06 -15.40
C ALA A 142 -27.27 -9.59 -15.25
N ALA A 143 -28.17 -10.28 -15.96
CA ALA A 143 -28.07 -11.73 -16.13
C ALA A 143 -26.95 -12.05 -17.14
N MET A 144 -25.74 -12.30 -16.65
CA MET A 144 -24.66 -12.86 -17.46
C MET A 144 -25.10 -14.21 -18.05
N ARG A 145 -25.24 -14.30 -19.37
CA ARG A 145 -25.48 -15.56 -20.08
C ARG A 145 -24.17 -16.03 -20.71
N ILE A 146 -23.60 -17.09 -20.16
CA ILE A 146 -22.42 -17.76 -20.72
C ILE A 146 -22.92 -18.95 -21.55
N ASP A 147 -22.62 -18.94 -22.85
CA ASP A 147 -22.88 -20.06 -23.74
C ASP A 147 -21.73 -21.07 -23.69
N LEU A 148 -22.02 -22.26 -23.18
CA LEU A 148 -21.04 -23.35 -22.99
C LEU A 148 -21.01 -24.35 -24.14
N SER A 149 -21.74 -24.09 -25.24
CA SER A 149 -21.83 -25.01 -26.38
C SER A 149 -20.50 -25.23 -27.13
N ARG A 150 -19.45 -24.47 -26.79
CA ARG A 150 -18.10 -24.61 -27.39
C ARG A 150 -17.11 -25.42 -26.55
N ILE A 151 -17.45 -25.85 -25.33
CA ILE A 151 -16.60 -26.78 -24.56
C ILE A 151 -16.91 -28.21 -25.05
N GLY A 152 -16.41 -28.53 -26.24
CA GLY A 152 -16.47 -29.86 -26.82
C GLY A 152 -15.45 -30.77 -26.16
N GLY A 153 -15.92 -31.77 -25.42
CA GLY A 153 -15.11 -32.88 -24.94
C GLY A 153 -15.12 -34.04 -25.93
N THR A 154 -14.00 -34.24 -26.61
CA THR A 154 -13.48 -35.53 -27.08
C THR A 154 -11.97 -35.45 -27.09
#